data_AF-A0A381YDP6-F1
#
_entry.id   AF-A0A381YDP6-F1
#
_cell.length_a   1.000
_cell.length_b   1.000
_cell.length_c   1.000
_cell.angle_alpha   90.00
_cell.angle_beta   90.00
_cell.angle_gamma   90.00
#
_symmetry.space_group_name_H-M   'P 1'
#
loop_
_entity.id
_entity.type
_entity.pdbx_description
1 polymer ?
#
loop_
_entity_poly.entity_id
_entity_poly.type
_entity_poly.pdbx_seq_one_letter_code
_entity_poly.pdbx_strand_id
1 'polypeptide(L)'
;MTACRGIRGATTADANTEEAIHEATTELVQALIDANSVEEDSLAAVFFTITPDLDAAFPATAARKLAWANAPLMDMTQVVVEGSLPRCIRILILVNTDKEPKELEYIYLKGAASLRA
;
A
#
# COMPACT_ATOMS: atom_id res chain seq x y z
N MET A 1 20.14 1.21 -15.01
CA MET A 1 19.36 1.98 -16.01
C MET A 1 18.04 2.24 -15.34
N THR A 2 17.69 3.49 -15.10
CA THR A 2 16.50 3.84 -14.34
C THR A 2 15.26 3.41 -15.11
N ALA A 3 14.40 2.61 -14.48
CA ALA A 3 13.15 2.14 -15.03
C ALA A 3 12.01 2.26 -14.01
N CYS A 4 10.78 2.42 -14.48
CA CYS A 4 9.60 2.39 -13.63
C CYS A 4 9.26 0.94 -13.24
N ARG A 5 9.18 0.68 -11.93
CA ARG A 5 8.94 -0.64 -11.34
C ARG A 5 7.79 -0.59 -10.33
N GLY A 6 7.11 -1.71 -10.17
CA GLY A 6 6.03 -1.89 -9.21
C GLY A 6 6.50 -2.53 -7.91
N ILE A 7 6.16 -1.93 -6.76
CA ILE A 7 6.29 -2.55 -5.44
C ILE A 7 4.88 -2.80 -4.89
N ARG A 8 4.63 -4.05 -4.49
CA ARG A 8 3.34 -4.46 -3.92
C ARG A 8 3.39 -4.48 -2.41
N GLY A 9 2.28 -4.08 -1.81
CA GLY A 9 2.01 -4.41 -0.42
C GLY A 9 0.54 -4.66 -0.14
N ALA A 10 0.28 -5.29 1.01
CA ALA A 10 -1.08 -5.47 1.51
C ALA A 10 -1.08 -5.64 3.04
N THR A 11 -2.19 -5.22 3.67
CA THR A 11 -2.47 -5.40 5.09
C THR A 11 -3.97 -5.56 5.30
N THR A 12 -4.39 -5.77 6.54
CA THR A 12 -5.80 -5.75 6.95
C THR A 12 -6.03 -4.73 8.07
N ALA A 13 -7.12 -3.97 8.01
CA ALA A 13 -7.55 -3.13 9.12
C ALA A 13 -8.31 -3.98 10.16
N ASP A 14 -8.12 -3.64 11.44
CA ASP A 14 -8.75 -4.38 12.54
C ASP A 14 -10.24 -4.07 12.67
N ALA A 15 -10.67 -2.88 12.22
CA ALA A 15 -12.06 -2.43 12.15
C ALA A 15 -12.27 -1.46 10.98
N ASN A 16 -13.54 -1.21 10.63
CA ASN A 16 -13.92 -0.13 9.71
C ASN A 16 -14.07 1.20 10.48
N THR A 17 -12.94 1.75 10.93
CA THR A 17 -12.85 3.09 11.51
C THR A 17 -11.70 3.85 10.88
N GLU A 18 -11.72 5.19 10.95
CA GLU A 18 -10.66 6.03 10.41
C GLU A 18 -9.30 5.65 11.03
N GLU A 19 -9.26 5.47 12.35
CA GLU A 19 -8.06 5.15 13.10
C GLU A 19 -7.47 3.81 12.64
N ALA A 20 -8.28 2.76 12.56
CA ALA A 20 -7.82 1.43 12.17
C ALA A 20 -7.30 1.38 10.71
N ILE A 21 -7.95 2.10 9.80
CA ILE A 21 -7.52 2.21 8.40
C ILE A 21 -6.19 2.97 8.31
N HIS A 22 -6.08 4.10 9.02
CA HIS A 22 -4.87 4.92 9.01
C HIS A 22 -3.68 4.22 9.68
N GLU A 23 -3.87 3.57 10.83
CA GLU A 23 -2.82 2.82 11.52
C GLU A 23 -2.29 1.69 10.65
N ALA A 24 -3.18 0.85 10.10
CA ALA A 24 -2.78 -0.25 9.22
C ALA A 24 -2.06 0.25 7.96
N THR A 25 -2.53 1.35 7.36
CA THR A 25 -1.88 1.95 6.19
C THR A 25 -0.49 2.51 6.54
N THR A 26 -0.37 3.20 7.67
CA THR A 26 0.90 3.77 8.15
C THR A 26 1.93 2.68 8.37
N GLU A 27 1.55 1.60 9.07
CA GLU A 27 2.40 0.43 9.29
C GLU A 27 2.89 -0.19 7.97
N LEU A 28 1.98 -0.38 7.02
CA LEU A 28 2.30 -0.94 5.70
C LEU A 28 3.25 -0.03 4.90
N VAL A 29 2.99 1.27 4.88
CA VAL A 29 3.82 2.24 4.14
C VAL A 29 5.20 2.32 4.76
N GLN A 30 5.32 2.41 6.08
CA GLN A 30 6.61 2.43 6.77
C GLN A 30 7.44 1.18 6.44
N ALA A 31 6.84 -0.01 6.53
CA ALA A 31 7.52 -1.25 6.22
C ALA A 31 7.99 -1.33 4.74
N LEU A 32 7.20 -0.79 3.80
CA LEU A 32 7.59 -0.71 2.39
C LEU A 32 8.75 0.26 2.15
N ILE A 33 8.74 1.42 2.82
CA ILE A 33 9.82 2.40 2.79
C ILE A 33 11.10 1.77 3.34
N ASP A 34 11.03 1.13 4.51
CA ASP A 34 12.20 0.53 5.15
C ASP A 34 12.82 -0.58 4.31
N ALA A 35 11.98 -1.46 3.73
CA ALA A 35 12.45 -2.59 2.93
C ALA A 35 13.03 -2.19 1.56
N ASN A 36 12.56 -1.10 0.96
CA ASN A 36 12.93 -0.72 -0.40
C ASN A 36 13.69 0.60 -0.51
N SER A 37 13.84 1.35 0.59
CA SER A 37 14.39 2.71 0.62
C SER A 37 13.65 3.64 -0.34
N VAL A 38 12.31 3.65 -0.26
CA VAL A 38 11.46 4.45 -1.16
C VAL A 38 11.48 5.91 -0.74
N GLU A 39 12.00 6.77 -1.61
CA GLU A 39 12.02 8.23 -1.42
C GLU A 39 10.88 8.89 -2.24
N GLU A 40 10.31 9.99 -1.73
CA GLU A 40 9.20 10.70 -2.40
C GLU A 40 9.53 11.07 -3.85
N ASP A 41 10.73 11.60 -4.11
CA ASP A 41 11.16 12.04 -5.45
C ASP A 41 11.30 10.87 -6.45
N SER A 42 11.38 9.63 -5.98
CA SER A 42 11.44 8.44 -6.83
C SER A 42 10.06 7.95 -7.28
N LEU A 43 8.98 8.45 -6.68
CA LEU A 43 7.62 7.99 -6.94
C LEU A 43 7.08 8.53 -8.27
N ALA A 44 6.68 7.63 -9.16
CA ALA A 44 5.88 7.98 -10.31
C ALA A 44 4.39 8.14 -9.92
N ALA A 45 3.87 7.22 -9.10
CA ALA A 45 2.53 7.25 -8.53
C ALA A 45 2.35 6.16 -7.46
N VAL A 46 1.36 6.33 -6.58
CA VAL A 46 0.94 5.28 -5.64
C VAL A 46 -0.55 5.05 -5.75
N PHE A 47 -0.93 3.79 -5.87
CA PHE A 47 -2.32 3.35 -5.93
C PHE A 47 -2.66 2.54 -4.71
N PHE A 48 -3.75 2.89 -4.06
CA PHE A 48 -4.34 2.14 -2.96
C PHE A 48 -5.62 1.49 -3.44
N THR A 49 -5.87 0.26 -3.00
CA THR A 49 -7.19 -0.37 -3.14
C THR A 49 -7.69 -0.85 -1.80
N ILE A 50 -8.95 -0.62 -1.48
CA ILE A 50 -9.60 -1.15 -0.27
C ILE A 50 -10.78 -2.02 -0.64
N THR A 51 -11.03 -3.08 0.14
CA THR A 51 -12.26 -3.86 0.01
C THR A 51 -13.47 -3.03 0.43
N PRO A 52 -14.67 -3.24 -0.15
CA PRO A 52 -15.82 -2.36 0.11
C PRO A 52 -16.37 -2.38 1.54
N ASP A 53 -15.92 -3.30 2.38
CA ASP A 53 -16.20 -3.33 3.82
C ASP A 53 -15.34 -2.35 4.64
N LEU A 54 -14.50 -1.56 3.98
CA LEU A 54 -13.82 -0.38 4.53
C LEU A 54 -14.28 0.87 3.79
N ASP A 55 -15.06 1.70 4.46
CA ASP A 55 -15.60 2.97 3.91
C ASP A 55 -15.39 4.17 4.84
N ALA A 56 -14.74 3.97 6.00
CA ALA A 56 -14.57 5.02 6.99
C ALA A 56 -13.47 6.04 6.67
N ALA A 57 -12.49 5.72 5.82
CA ALA A 57 -11.37 6.62 5.49
C ALA A 57 -10.61 6.25 4.21
N PHE A 58 -9.83 7.22 3.72
CA PHE A 58 -8.92 7.06 2.58
C PHE A 58 -7.50 6.69 3.03
N PRO A 59 -6.95 5.52 2.65
CA PRO A 59 -5.56 5.14 2.93
C PRO A 59 -4.53 6.18 2.49
N ALA A 60 -4.70 6.80 1.32
CA ALA A 60 -3.77 7.82 0.83
C ALA A 60 -3.58 8.99 1.82
N THR A 61 -4.57 9.29 2.67
CA THR A 61 -4.45 10.32 3.72
C THR A 61 -3.38 9.97 4.74
N ALA A 62 -3.30 8.71 5.17
CA ALA A 62 -2.26 8.25 6.09
C ALA A 62 -0.87 8.33 5.45
N ALA A 63 -0.74 7.90 4.19
CA ALA A 63 0.52 7.97 3.46
C ALA A 63 1.05 9.41 3.27
N ARG A 64 0.16 10.39 3.00
CA ARG A 64 0.51 11.82 2.94
C ARG A 64 1.02 12.35 4.27
N LYS A 65 0.35 12.00 5.37
CA LYS A 65 0.74 12.43 6.72
C LYS A 65 2.08 11.84 7.15
N LEU A 66 2.40 10.62 6.70
CA LEU A 66 3.63 9.91 7.07
C LEU A 66 4.84 10.38 6.25
N ALA A 67 4.78 10.32 4.91
CA ALA A 67 5.99 10.41 4.08
C ALA A 67 5.82 11.08 2.71
N TRP A 68 4.66 10.98 2.06
CA TRP A 68 4.49 11.33 0.65
C TRP A 68 3.51 12.50 0.45
N ALA A 69 3.85 13.65 1.03
CA ALA A 69 3.00 14.83 1.03
C ALA A 69 2.72 15.41 -0.36
N ASN A 70 3.68 15.29 -1.30
CA ASN A 70 3.65 15.87 -2.64
C ASN A 70 3.48 14.82 -3.75
N ALA A 71 3.60 13.53 -3.44
CA ALA A 71 3.46 12.47 -4.43
C ALA A 71 2.01 12.32 -4.95
N PRO A 72 1.84 11.89 -6.22
CA PRO A 72 0.52 11.56 -6.75
C PRO A 72 0.01 10.23 -6.17
N LEU A 73 -1.05 10.31 -5.36
CA LEU A 73 -1.71 9.17 -4.71
C LEU A 73 -3.17 9.04 -5.16
N MET A 74 -3.65 7.82 -5.35
CA MET A 74 -5.04 7.54 -5.73
C MET A 74 -5.59 6.32 -4.97
N ASP A 75 -6.78 6.47 -4.37
CA ASP A 75 -7.52 5.37 -3.77
C ASP A 75 -8.58 4.81 -4.74
N MET A 76 -8.79 3.50 -4.71
CA MET A 76 -9.76 2.79 -5.54
C MET A 76 -10.49 1.72 -4.72
N THR A 77 -11.68 1.33 -5.15
CA THR A 77 -12.37 0.17 -4.59
C THR A 77 -11.86 -1.12 -5.24
N GLN A 78 -11.57 -2.13 -4.42
CA GLN A 78 -11.16 -3.45 -4.88
C GLN A 78 -12.36 -4.26 -5.42
N VAL A 79 -12.12 -5.16 -6.38
CA VAL A 79 -13.15 -6.10 -6.84
C VAL A 79 -13.66 -6.95 -5.67
N VAL A 80 -14.97 -7.21 -5.67
CA VAL A 80 -15.60 -8.11 -4.70
C VAL A 80 -15.55 -9.53 -5.25
N VAL A 81 -14.86 -10.41 -4.52
CA VAL A 81 -14.83 -11.85 -4.79
C VAL A 81 -15.32 -12.57 -3.53
N GLU A 82 -16.30 -13.46 -3.69
CA GLU A 82 -16.82 -14.26 -2.58
C GLU A 82 -15.71 -15.07 -1.89
N GLY A 83 -15.68 -15.03 -0.55
CA GLY A 83 -14.65 -15.69 0.25
C GLY A 83 -13.27 -15.00 0.23
N SER A 84 -13.12 -13.85 -0.44
CA SER A 84 -11.86 -13.09 -0.41
C SER A 84 -11.61 -12.42 0.94
N LEU A 85 -10.35 -12.09 1.18
CA LEU A 85 -9.89 -11.51 2.44
C LEU A 85 -10.61 -10.18 2.76
N PRO A 86 -11.37 -10.10 3.88
CA PRO A 86 -12.08 -8.89 4.28
C PRO A 86 -11.13 -7.82 4.82
N ARG A 87 -11.62 -6.58 4.90
CA ARG A 87 -10.94 -5.41 5.45
C ARG A 87 -9.50 -5.22 4.94
N CYS A 88 -9.27 -5.51 3.67
CA CYS A 88 -7.94 -5.55 3.11
C CYS A 88 -7.60 -4.26 2.37
N ILE A 89 -6.49 -3.66 2.77
CA ILE A 89 -5.88 -2.50 2.12
C ILE A 89 -4.68 -3.02 1.31
N ARG A 90 -4.61 -2.65 0.03
CA ARG A 90 -3.48 -3.00 -0.85
C ARG A 90 -2.88 -1.74 -1.42
N ILE A 91 -1.59 -1.80 -1.70
CA ILE A 91 -0.82 -0.73 -2.30
C ILE A 91 -0.04 -1.25 -3.50
N LEU A 92 0.01 -0.45 -4.55
CA LEU A 92 0.94 -0.55 -5.66
C LEU A 92 1.70 0.77 -5.77
N ILE A 93 2.99 0.73 -5.47
CA ILE A 93 3.89 1.85 -5.65
C ILE A 93 4.52 1.71 -7.04
N LEU A 94 4.42 2.74 -7.87
CA LEU A 94 5.22 2.88 -9.08
C LEU A 94 6.42 3.77 -8.76
N VAL A 95 7.62 3.20 -8.84
CA VAL A 95 8.88 3.85 -8.47
C VAL A 95 9.86 3.84 -9.64
N ASN A 96 10.53 4.97 -9.89
CA ASN A 96 11.67 5.04 -10.80
C ASN A 96 12.93 4.63 -10.04
N THR A 97 13.54 3.51 -10.44
CA THR A 97 14.68 2.94 -9.71
C THR A 97 15.65 2.24 -10.66
N ASP A 98 16.91 2.14 -10.23
CA ASP A 98 17.93 1.31 -10.87
C ASP A 98 17.93 -0.14 -10.35
N LYS A 99 17.16 -0.44 -9.29
CA LYS A 99 17.00 -1.80 -8.76
C LYS A 99 16.30 -2.70 -9.77
N GLU A 100 16.81 -3.92 -9.90
CA GLU A 100 16.17 -4.98 -10.66
C GLU A 100 14.94 -5.52 -9.90
N PRO A 101 13.94 -6.09 -10.60
CA PRO A 101 12.71 -6.57 -9.96
C PRO A 101 12.93 -7.57 -8.81
N LYS A 102 14.00 -8.38 -8.88
CA LYS A 102 14.36 -9.37 -7.85
C LYS A 102 14.89 -8.75 -6.55
N GLU A 103 15.27 -7.48 -6.58
CA GLU A 103 15.78 -6.72 -5.43
C GLU A 103 14.67 -5.95 -4.72
N LEU A 104 13.44 -5.96 -5.26
CA LEU A 104 12.30 -5.29 -4.68
C LEU A 104 11.58 -6.22 -3.71
N GLU A 105 11.31 -5.71 -2.51
CA GLU A 105 10.65 -6.44 -1.46
C GLU A 105 9.17 -6.07 -1.39
N TYR A 106 8.31 -7.06 -1.52
CA TYR A 106 6.87 -6.89 -1.34
C TYR A 106 6.47 -7.23 0.09
N ILE A 107 5.58 -6.44 0.68
CA ILE A 107 5.28 -6.53 2.11
C ILE A 107 3.81 -6.89 2.33
N TYR A 108 3.57 -7.99 3.05
CA TYR A 108 2.22 -8.49 3.33
C TYR A 108 2.08 -8.70 4.84
N LEU A 109 1.28 -7.86 5.48
CA LEU A 109 1.13 -7.82 6.93
C LEU A 109 -0.22 -8.39 7.37
N LYS A 110 -0.32 -8.76 8.64
CA LYS A 110 -1.57 -9.20 9.29
C LYS A 110 -2.26 -10.31 8.47
N GLY A 111 -3.58 -10.21 8.25
CA GLY A 111 -4.34 -11.19 7.48
C GLY A 111 -3.91 -11.29 6.01
N ALA A 112 -3.27 -10.26 5.47
CA ALA A 112 -2.82 -10.23 4.08
C ALA A 112 -1.57 -11.09 3.81
N ALA A 113 -0.87 -11.58 4.84
CA ALA A 113 0.21 -12.55 4.69
C ALA A 113 -0.24 -13.81 3.92
N SER A 114 -1.53 -14.17 4.03
CA SER A 114 -2.15 -15.28 3.29
C SER A 114 -2.20 -15.08 1.77
N LEU A 115 -2.05 -13.85 1.26
CA LEU A 115 -2.18 -13.53 -0.17
C LEU A 115 -0.91 -13.84 -1.00
N ARG A 116 0.19 -14.25 -0.36
CA ARG A 116 1.49 -14.49 -1.01
C ARG A 116 1.92 -15.97 -0.95
N ALA A 117 0.98 -16.88 -0.76
CA ALA A 117 1.21 -18.32 -0.82
C ALA A 117 1.50 -18.79 -2.26
#